data_AF-A0A3A8HAB1-F1
#
_entry.id   AF-A0A3A8HAB1-F1
#
_cell.length_a   1.000
_cell.length_b   1.000
_cell.length_c   1.000
_cell.angle_alpha   90.00
_cell.angle_beta   90.00
_cell.angle_gamma   90.00
#
_symmetry.space_group_name_H-M   'P 1'
#
loop_
_entity.id
_entity.type
_entity.pdbx_description
1 polymer ?
#
loop_
_entity_poly.entity_id
_entity_poly.type
_entity_poly.pdbx_seq_one_letter_code
_entity_poly.pdbx_strand_id
1 'polypeptide(L)'
;MRRSHSVLLLAVALFLGLGLASLPDAEARPGGGSSYRGSSRGSSSSRGSSSSRSSSSSSSRSSSFGSSSSRSSSSYSSGPRAYSSGGYSSGGSSSSDGGGAFGGFCLLIVVMGVVAIVVMNVKSGAGQQDWSTTTPHAPPPPQRQGSLRTKLARLARVGPKGSDGSTQPLDPEFSIVLFEDFVYSLFARVHEARGGGRLDTLGGWLSDGAIASLQRMGTPDAVKAVVVGAVTYEAVEGISANSQRVRVVLRFEANYTEVSAGSEQSWYVAEEWLLERDASTKSRAPEDARAFKCPNCGAPLESVHGHKCSYCDTVVNTGEFDWVVTRVASQERERRGPQLTGTTEEQGTELPTVKDSRAQERLNALLHDDPEATPLALRKRLEFIFHEMQTAWAAREWKGMRPFLSDNLFQTQLYWINAYREAGLRNITENAHITNIVLARVTRDAYFDAVTLRVFASSLDYTVRDRDGQVVGGSRSRERAYSEYWTLIRGRGVRGKPSTQKQCPSCGAPLSINMAGHCTHCQARVTSGEFDWVLSRIEQDEAYQG
;
A
#
# COMPACT_ATOMS: atom_id res chain seq x y z
N MET A 1 -13.27 4.54 63.49
CA MET A 1 -12.70 3.43 62.67
C MET A 1 -13.78 2.84 61.76
N ARG A 2 -13.77 3.17 60.47
CA ARG A 2 -13.99 2.25 59.32
C ARG A 2 -13.89 3.09 58.04
N ARG A 3 -12.95 2.68 57.20
CA ARG A 3 -12.39 3.41 56.07
C ARG A 3 -13.34 3.39 54.87
N SER A 4 -13.50 4.56 54.24
CA SER A 4 -13.97 4.73 52.88
C SER A 4 -12.88 4.23 51.92
N HIS A 5 -13.00 3.00 51.44
CA HIS A 5 -12.12 2.42 50.41
C HIS A 5 -12.83 2.20 49.07
N SER A 6 -14.12 2.50 48.96
CA SER A 6 -14.91 2.16 47.76
C SER A 6 -14.96 3.25 46.70
N VAL A 7 -14.58 4.50 47.01
CA VAL A 7 -14.63 5.62 46.06
C VAL A 7 -13.32 5.76 45.26
N LEU A 8 -12.19 5.30 45.81
CA LEU A 8 -10.88 5.42 45.15
C LEU A 8 -10.67 4.37 44.04
N LEU A 9 -11.38 3.23 44.10
CA LEU A 9 -11.26 2.16 43.11
C LEU A 9 -12.05 2.44 41.81
N LEU A 10 -13.06 3.31 41.84
CA LEU A 10 -13.82 3.68 40.64
C LEU A 10 -13.08 4.71 39.76
N ALA A 11 -12.24 5.57 40.36
CA ALA A 11 -11.48 6.58 39.65
C ALA A 11 -10.23 6.02 38.94
N VAL A 12 -9.66 4.93 39.44
CA VAL A 12 -8.51 4.25 38.81
C VAL A 12 -8.96 3.34 37.65
N ALA A 13 -10.19 2.80 37.70
CA ALA A 13 -10.76 2.03 36.60
C ALA A 13 -11.18 2.90 35.39
N LEU A 14 -11.44 4.20 35.59
CA LEU A 14 -11.79 5.13 34.50
C LEU A 14 -10.57 5.73 33.78
N PHE A 15 -9.37 5.63 34.36
CA PHE A 15 -8.12 6.15 33.77
C PHE A 15 -7.22 5.07 33.13
N LEU A 16 -7.54 3.78 33.32
CA LEU A 16 -6.85 2.66 32.66
C LEU A 16 -7.56 2.14 31.39
N GLY A 17 -8.68 2.76 31.00
CA GLY A 17 -9.47 2.39 29.81
C GLY A 17 -9.16 3.17 28.53
N LEU A 18 -8.25 4.15 28.58
CA LEU A 18 -7.80 4.93 27.41
C LEU A 18 -6.35 4.60 27.10
N GLY A 19 -6.07 3.32 26.88
CA GLY A 19 -4.90 2.91 26.13
C GLY A 19 -5.11 3.32 24.67
N LEU A 20 -4.75 4.56 24.34
CA LEU A 20 -4.39 4.96 22.98
C LEU A 20 -3.18 4.12 22.56
N ALA A 21 -3.46 2.87 22.14
CA ALA A 21 -2.62 2.23 21.17
C ALA A 21 -2.72 3.12 19.92
N SER A 22 -1.62 3.77 19.57
CA SER A 22 -1.44 4.29 18.22
C SER A 22 -1.60 3.10 17.26
N LEU A 23 -2.79 2.99 16.70
CA LEU A 23 -3.13 1.99 15.70
C LEU A 23 -2.42 2.36 14.40
N PRO A 24 -2.02 1.37 13.59
CA PRO A 24 -1.34 1.64 12.32
C PRO A 24 -2.23 2.45 11.35
N ASP A 25 -1.63 3.19 10.41
CA ASP A 25 -2.33 4.21 9.61
C ASP A 25 -2.74 3.71 8.21
N ALA A 26 -3.97 4.02 7.79
CA ALA A 26 -4.45 3.83 6.42
C ALA A 26 -5.03 5.16 5.93
N GLU A 27 -4.23 5.94 5.21
CA GLU A 27 -4.49 7.33 4.88
C GLU A 27 -4.53 7.54 3.36
N ALA A 28 -5.40 8.45 2.88
CA ALA A 28 -5.26 8.99 1.54
C ALA A 28 -4.01 9.87 1.52
N ARG A 29 -3.02 9.50 0.70
CA ARG A 29 -1.73 10.21 0.59
C ARG A 29 -1.70 11.13 -0.63
N PRO A 30 -0.90 12.20 -0.59
CA PRO A 30 -0.74 13.09 -1.74
C PRO A 30 -0.19 12.31 -2.94
N GLY A 31 -0.80 12.49 -4.12
CA GLY A 31 -0.46 11.73 -5.35
C GLY A 31 -1.48 10.63 -5.71
N GLY A 32 -2.30 10.19 -4.75
CA GLY A 32 -3.42 9.29 -4.97
C GLY A 32 -3.10 7.81 -4.70
N GLY A 33 -1.84 7.41 -4.50
CA GLY A 33 -1.56 6.08 -3.99
C GLY A 33 -2.10 5.89 -2.57
N SER A 34 -2.49 4.67 -2.21
CA SER A 34 -2.87 4.33 -0.83
C SER A 34 -2.15 3.07 -0.39
N SER A 35 -1.38 3.16 0.70
CA SER A 35 -0.85 2.00 1.43
C SER A 35 -1.50 1.95 2.81
N TYR A 36 -1.69 0.75 3.33
CA TYR A 36 -2.39 0.53 4.60
C TYR A 36 -1.49 -0.09 5.68
N ARG A 37 -0.21 -0.27 5.37
CA ARG A 37 0.83 -0.70 6.32
C ARG A 37 1.19 0.44 7.26
N GLY A 38 0.79 0.31 8.52
CA GLY A 38 1.45 1.02 9.61
C GLY A 38 2.52 0.16 10.27
N SER A 39 3.39 0.81 11.04
CA SER A 39 4.54 0.19 11.71
C SER A 39 4.09 -0.85 12.75
N SER A 40 4.19 -2.14 12.43
CA SER A 40 4.04 -3.18 13.43
C SER A 40 5.24 -3.13 14.39
N ARG A 41 5.03 -2.70 15.63
CA ARG A 41 5.95 -2.98 16.74
C ARG A 41 5.91 -4.49 16.98
N GLY A 42 6.79 -5.23 16.31
CA GLY A 42 6.98 -6.66 16.56
C GLY A 42 7.46 -6.87 17.99
N SER A 43 6.57 -7.35 18.86
CA SER A 43 6.96 -7.96 20.13
C SER A 43 7.68 -9.27 19.82
N SER A 44 9.01 -9.22 19.82
CA SER A 44 9.87 -10.39 19.77
C SER A 44 9.67 -11.21 21.04
N SER A 45 9.06 -12.39 20.90
CA SER A 45 9.19 -13.45 21.92
C SER A 45 10.31 -14.39 21.48
N SER A 46 11.23 -14.59 22.40
CA SER A 46 12.52 -15.22 22.20
C SER A 46 12.49 -16.71 22.54
N ARG A 47 13.19 -17.49 21.69
CA ARG A 47 13.99 -18.69 21.97
C ARG A 47 13.28 -20.00 22.36
N GLY A 48 13.56 -21.01 21.54
CA GLY A 48 13.59 -22.42 21.89
C GLY A 48 14.49 -23.18 20.91
N SER A 49 15.80 -23.16 21.14
CA SER A 49 16.78 -23.92 20.36
C SER A 49 16.69 -25.42 20.69
N SER A 50 16.61 -26.27 19.68
CA SER A 50 17.08 -27.65 19.79
C SER A 50 17.90 -28.00 18.56
N SER A 51 19.03 -28.65 18.83
CA SER A 51 20.16 -28.90 17.95
C SER A 51 20.04 -30.27 17.31
N SER A 52 20.50 -30.38 16.06
CA SER A 52 20.99 -31.65 15.52
C SER A 52 22.19 -31.40 14.62
N ARG A 53 23.26 -32.11 14.96
CA ARG A 53 24.61 -32.04 14.45
C ARG A 53 24.70 -32.71 13.09
N SER A 54 25.55 -32.18 12.21
CA SER A 54 26.29 -33.01 11.25
C SER A 54 27.59 -32.31 10.86
N SER A 55 28.66 -33.03 11.15
CA SER A 55 30.07 -32.76 10.94
C SER A 55 30.51 -32.97 9.49
N SER A 56 31.40 -32.12 9.00
CA SER A 56 32.47 -32.57 8.09
C SER A 56 33.59 -31.53 8.03
N SER A 57 34.77 -31.99 8.44
CA SER A 57 36.08 -31.36 8.41
C SER A 57 36.71 -31.38 7.02
N SER A 58 37.46 -30.33 6.68
CA SER A 58 38.76 -30.49 5.98
C SER A 58 39.58 -29.22 6.05
N SER A 59 40.81 -29.40 6.54
CA SER A 59 41.89 -28.44 6.78
C SER A 59 42.79 -28.25 5.57
N SER A 60 43.37 -27.05 5.42
CA SER A 60 44.79 -26.89 5.08
C SER A 60 45.30 -25.46 5.31
N ARG A 61 46.42 -25.40 6.03
CA ARG A 61 47.33 -24.26 6.29
C ARG A 61 48.11 -23.95 4.98
N SER A 62 48.72 -22.78 4.76
CA SER A 62 49.88 -22.27 5.50
C SER A 62 50.36 -20.86 5.06
N SER A 63 50.86 -20.10 6.05
CA SER A 63 52.06 -19.21 6.11
C SER A 63 52.26 -18.07 5.10
N SER A 64 52.91 -16.94 5.39
CA SER A 64 53.45 -16.18 6.54
C SER A 64 54.39 -15.16 5.89
N PHE A 65 54.50 -13.90 6.36
CA PHE A 65 55.70 -13.02 6.43
C PHE A 65 55.19 -11.70 7.05
N GLY A 66 55.53 -11.31 8.28
CA GLY A 66 56.82 -10.73 8.73
C GLY A 66 56.68 -9.20 8.77
N SER A 67 57.10 -8.41 9.75
CA SER A 67 57.83 -8.62 10.99
C SER A 67 57.72 -7.31 11.82
N SER A 68 57.87 -7.44 13.15
CA SER A 68 58.64 -6.55 14.08
C SER A 68 58.33 -5.04 14.13
N SER A 69 58.30 -4.31 15.25
CA SER A 69 58.69 -4.44 16.68
C SER A 69 58.58 -2.97 17.20
N SER A 70 58.46 -2.56 18.46
CA SER A 70 58.73 -3.12 19.79
C SER A 70 58.26 -2.04 20.79
N ARG A 71 57.54 -2.41 21.87
CA ARG A 71 57.97 -2.42 23.30
C ARG A 71 58.17 -1.00 23.91
N SER A 72 57.84 -0.68 25.16
CA SER A 72 57.76 -1.45 26.42
C SER A 72 56.99 -0.61 27.48
N SER A 73 56.20 -1.23 28.36
CA SER A 73 56.37 -1.33 29.85
C SER A 73 56.39 -0.01 30.65
N SER A 74 55.82 0.17 31.85
CA SER A 74 55.22 -0.71 32.87
C SER A 74 54.80 0.16 34.08
N SER A 75 53.66 -0.19 34.71
CA SER A 75 53.38 -0.37 36.15
C SER A 75 53.65 0.68 37.24
N TYR A 76 52.79 0.59 38.28
CA TYR A 76 52.88 0.99 39.72
C TYR A 76 52.68 2.48 40.07
N SER A 77 52.19 2.95 41.22
CA SER A 77 51.35 2.50 42.35
C SER A 77 51.18 3.72 43.30
N SER A 78 50.16 3.67 44.18
CA SER A 78 50.09 4.27 45.54
C SER A 78 50.00 5.79 45.78
N GLY A 79 48.89 6.19 46.44
CA GLY A 79 48.97 6.73 47.82
C GLY A 79 48.89 8.26 48.03
N PRO A 80 48.45 8.72 49.23
CA PRO A 80 47.52 9.84 49.40
C PRO A 80 48.12 11.08 50.11
N ARG A 81 47.35 12.18 50.23
CA ARG A 81 47.47 13.18 51.32
C ARG A 81 46.26 14.12 51.41
N ALA A 82 45.81 14.35 52.64
CA ALA A 82 44.82 15.33 53.06
C ALA A 82 45.51 16.61 53.56
N TYR A 83 44.81 17.75 53.57
CA TYR A 83 45.04 18.88 54.50
C TYR A 83 43.75 19.65 54.76
N SER A 84 43.56 20.04 56.02
CA SER A 84 42.46 20.82 56.59
C SER A 84 42.77 22.32 56.68
N SER A 85 41.73 23.15 56.79
CA SER A 85 41.55 24.36 57.64
C SER A 85 40.47 25.24 56.99
N GLY A 86 39.50 25.89 57.64
CA GLY A 86 39.33 26.34 59.03
C GLY A 86 39.15 27.87 59.02
N GLY A 87 37.99 28.41 59.42
CA GLY A 87 37.77 29.87 59.53
C GLY A 87 36.33 30.34 59.81
N TYR A 88 36.12 30.74 61.06
CA TYR A 88 35.02 31.46 61.78
C TYR A 88 34.63 32.83 61.16
N SER A 89 33.43 33.43 61.35
CA SER A 89 32.79 34.11 62.53
C SER A 89 31.53 34.85 62.01
N SER A 90 30.58 35.45 62.75
CA SER A 90 29.87 35.29 64.03
C SER A 90 28.98 36.54 64.24
N GLY A 91 27.77 36.38 64.81
CA GLY A 91 26.96 37.42 65.52
C GLY A 91 25.77 38.01 64.74
N GLY A 92 24.55 38.20 65.29
CA GLY A 92 23.97 37.90 66.61
C GLY A 92 22.67 38.70 66.85
N SER A 93 21.59 38.02 67.31
CA SER A 93 20.42 38.44 68.15
C SER A 93 19.51 39.62 67.72
N SER A 94 18.17 39.58 67.83
CA SER A 94 17.36 39.29 69.03
C SER A 94 15.84 39.10 68.73
N SER A 95 15.16 38.60 69.77
CA SER A 95 13.80 38.10 70.04
C SER A 95 12.56 38.99 69.81
N SER A 96 11.39 38.38 69.54
CA SER A 96 10.20 38.34 70.44
C SER A 96 8.96 37.69 69.80
N ASP A 97 8.04 37.25 70.67
CA ASP A 97 6.91 36.32 70.54
C ASP A 97 5.80 36.62 69.51
N GLY A 98 5.00 35.57 69.22
CA GLY A 98 3.59 35.74 68.84
C GLY A 98 3.05 34.68 67.88
N GLY A 99 2.25 33.75 68.39
CA GLY A 99 1.74 32.58 67.65
C GLY A 99 0.81 32.88 66.47
N GLY A 100 0.75 31.91 65.54
CA GLY A 100 -0.26 31.82 64.49
C GLY A 100 0.29 31.64 63.07
N ALA A 101 1.09 30.60 62.78
CA ALA A 101 1.70 30.46 61.46
C ALA A 101 1.77 29.03 60.88
N PHE A 102 0.98 28.05 61.35
CA PHE A 102 0.95 26.73 60.71
C PHE A 102 0.13 26.67 59.40
N GLY A 103 -0.87 27.54 59.23
CA GLY A 103 -1.68 27.59 58.00
C GLY A 103 -0.97 28.27 56.82
N GLY A 104 -0.23 29.36 57.07
CA GLY A 104 0.48 30.12 56.04
C GLY A 104 1.67 29.37 55.45
N PHE A 105 2.39 28.59 56.28
CA PHE A 105 3.56 27.84 55.85
C PHE A 105 3.19 26.67 54.92
N CYS A 106 2.09 25.97 55.19
CA CYS A 106 1.59 24.92 54.31
C CYS A 106 1.10 25.48 52.96
N LEU A 107 0.45 26.64 52.95
CA LEU A 107 -0.03 27.26 51.71
C LEU A 107 1.14 27.80 50.86
N LEU A 108 2.19 28.34 51.49
CA LEU A 108 3.43 28.73 50.82
C LEU A 108 4.18 27.53 50.23
N ILE A 109 4.23 26.39 50.92
CA ILE A 109 4.85 25.17 50.39
C ILE A 109 4.06 24.64 49.19
N VAL A 110 2.73 24.67 49.23
CA VAL A 110 1.90 24.22 48.10
C VAL A 110 2.03 25.17 46.91
N VAL A 111 2.02 26.48 47.12
CA VAL A 111 2.20 27.45 46.03
C VAL A 111 3.60 27.37 45.44
N MET A 112 4.65 27.26 46.27
CA MET A 112 6.01 27.04 45.81
C MET A 112 6.18 25.69 45.09
N GLY A 113 5.47 24.65 45.53
CA GLY A 113 5.43 23.35 44.86
C GLY A 113 4.73 23.40 43.49
N VAL A 114 3.59 24.10 43.38
CA VAL A 114 2.89 24.29 42.10
C VAL A 114 3.69 25.16 41.15
N VAL A 115 4.33 26.24 41.64
CA VAL A 115 5.23 27.07 40.83
C VAL A 115 6.46 26.28 40.40
N ALA A 116 7.04 25.44 41.26
CA ALA A 116 8.14 24.55 40.89
C ALA A 116 7.72 23.51 39.84
N ILE A 117 6.52 22.94 39.95
CA ILE A 117 5.98 21.99 38.96
C ILE A 117 5.69 22.68 37.63
N VAL A 118 5.14 23.89 37.64
CA VAL A 118 4.89 24.67 36.41
C VAL A 118 6.21 25.11 35.78
N VAL A 119 7.20 25.56 36.55
CA VAL A 119 8.53 25.91 36.04
C VAL A 119 9.29 24.67 35.56
N MET A 120 9.16 23.51 36.22
CA MET A 120 9.73 22.25 35.73
C MET A 120 9.04 21.80 34.44
N ASN A 121 7.70 21.93 34.32
CA ASN A 121 6.99 21.60 33.08
C ASN A 121 7.30 22.58 31.93
N VAL A 122 7.55 23.85 32.22
CA VAL A 122 7.93 24.86 31.21
C VAL A 122 9.42 24.76 30.83
N LYS A 123 10.32 24.38 31.76
CA LYS A 123 11.73 24.08 31.46
C LYS A 123 11.96 22.68 30.89
N SER A 124 11.02 21.75 31.03
CA SER A 124 11.06 20.45 30.34
C SER A 124 10.69 20.55 28.85
N GLY A 125 10.27 21.72 28.38
CA GLY A 125 10.01 22.02 26.97
C GLY A 125 11.21 22.56 26.18
N ALA A 126 12.40 22.67 26.78
CA ALA A 126 13.59 23.20 26.12
C ALA A 126 14.82 22.36 26.47
N GLY A 127 15.09 21.35 25.65
CA GLY A 127 16.33 20.59 25.67
C GLY A 127 16.15 19.08 25.59
N GLN A 128 15.84 18.57 24.41
CA GLN A 128 16.26 17.23 24.03
C GLN A 128 17.19 17.35 22.82
N GLN A 129 18.49 17.41 23.12
CA GLN A 129 19.55 17.10 22.19
C GLN A 129 19.44 15.62 21.78
N ASP A 130 19.47 15.41 20.47
CA ASP A 130 19.91 14.23 19.73
C ASP A 130 20.39 13.04 20.58
N TRP A 131 19.49 12.10 20.85
CA TRP A 131 19.85 10.70 21.09
C TRP A 131 18.73 9.78 20.61
N SER A 132 18.82 9.39 19.34
CA SER A 132 18.24 8.14 18.87
C SER A 132 19.14 7.54 17.79
N THR A 133 20.26 6.96 18.20
CA THR A 133 20.90 5.84 17.53
C THR A 133 20.02 4.60 17.68
N THR A 134 18.82 4.68 17.11
CA THR A 134 18.14 3.50 16.59
C THR A 134 18.24 3.65 15.10
N THR A 135 19.16 2.88 14.49
CA THR A 135 19.06 2.51 13.09
C THR A 135 17.57 2.26 12.80
N PRO A 136 16.95 2.95 11.83
CA PRO A 136 15.67 2.52 11.32
C PRO A 136 15.82 1.03 11.08
N HIS A 137 14.93 0.22 11.65
CA HIS A 137 14.91 -1.19 11.30
C HIS A 137 14.74 -1.19 9.79
N ALA A 138 15.83 -1.48 9.07
CA ALA A 138 15.77 -1.50 7.62
C ALA A 138 14.62 -2.44 7.31
N PRO A 139 13.62 -1.99 6.52
CA PRO A 139 12.60 -2.93 6.06
C PRO A 139 13.35 -4.14 5.52
N PRO A 140 12.89 -5.37 5.81
CA PRO A 140 13.58 -6.57 5.34
C PRO A 140 13.90 -6.35 3.85
N PRO A 141 15.14 -6.62 3.40
CA PRO A 141 15.54 -6.33 2.03
C PRO A 141 14.46 -6.89 1.11
N PRO A 142 13.98 -6.12 0.11
CA PRO A 142 12.83 -6.50 -0.68
C PRO A 142 13.01 -7.95 -1.13
N GLN A 143 12.23 -8.84 -0.52
CA GLN A 143 12.21 -10.24 -0.92
C GLN A 143 11.80 -10.26 -2.39
N ARG A 144 12.36 -11.23 -3.13
CA ARG A 144 12.41 -11.37 -4.60
C ARG A 144 11.01 -11.40 -5.27
N GLN A 145 10.14 -10.42 -5.12
CA GLN A 145 8.77 -10.40 -5.68
C GLN A 145 8.71 -9.85 -7.10
N GLY A 146 9.57 -8.90 -7.49
CA GLY A 146 9.81 -8.59 -8.90
C GLY A 146 10.18 -9.83 -9.72
N SER A 147 10.74 -10.86 -9.06
CA SER A 147 10.94 -12.18 -9.68
C SER A 147 9.66 -13.00 -9.82
N LEU A 148 8.68 -12.88 -8.89
CA LEU A 148 7.41 -13.64 -8.92
C LEU A 148 6.43 -13.10 -9.95
N ARG A 149 6.22 -11.78 -10.02
CA ARG A 149 5.42 -11.17 -11.08
C ARG A 149 6.01 -11.48 -12.46
N THR A 150 7.33 -11.33 -12.60
CA THR A 150 8.05 -11.72 -13.83
C THR A 150 7.97 -13.22 -14.08
N LYS A 151 7.97 -14.06 -13.04
CA LYS A 151 7.81 -15.52 -13.15
C LYS A 151 6.42 -15.86 -13.68
N LEU A 152 5.35 -15.22 -13.21
CA LEU A 152 4.00 -15.45 -13.74
C LEU A 152 3.91 -15.03 -15.22
N ALA A 153 4.46 -13.86 -15.57
CA ALA A 153 4.49 -13.37 -16.95
C ALA A 153 5.24 -14.29 -17.94
N ARG A 154 6.02 -15.28 -17.46
CA ARG A 154 6.65 -16.29 -18.31
C ARG A 154 5.67 -17.31 -18.89
N LEU A 155 4.41 -17.34 -18.47
CA LEU A 155 3.37 -18.16 -19.13
C LEU A 155 3.30 -17.93 -20.64
N ALA A 156 3.53 -16.67 -21.07
CA ALA A 156 3.57 -16.28 -22.47
C ALA A 156 4.82 -16.75 -23.24
N ARG A 157 5.77 -17.43 -22.59
CA ARG A 157 7.07 -17.78 -23.21
C ARG A 157 7.60 -19.17 -22.87
N VAL A 158 7.17 -19.74 -21.76
CA VAL A 158 7.58 -21.07 -21.30
C VAL A 158 6.50 -22.06 -21.71
N GLY A 159 6.92 -23.24 -22.16
CA GLY A 159 6.07 -24.40 -22.35
C GLY A 159 6.85 -25.54 -23.00
N PRO A 160 6.17 -26.60 -23.47
CA PRO A 160 6.83 -27.74 -24.09
C PRO A 160 7.56 -27.35 -25.38
N LYS A 161 8.56 -28.16 -25.77
CA LYS A 161 9.21 -28.01 -27.07
C LYS A 161 8.39 -28.72 -28.14
N GLY A 162 8.11 -28.02 -29.24
CA GLY A 162 7.53 -28.58 -30.45
C GLY A 162 8.51 -29.51 -31.18
N SER A 163 8.01 -30.22 -32.19
CA SER A 163 8.80 -31.13 -33.03
C SER A 163 9.92 -30.43 -33.81
N ASP A 164 9.77 -29.12 -34.06
CA ASP A 164 10.74 -28.25 -34.70
C ASP A 164 11.78 -27.66 -33.71
N GLY A 165 11.70 -28.03 -32.43
CA GLY A 165 12.56 -27.51 -31.36
C GLY A 165 12.14 -26.14 -30.82
N SER A 166 11.11 -25.51 -31.37
CA SER A 166 10.56 -24.24 -30.87
C SER A 166 9.84 -24.45 -29.54
N THR A 167 9.86 -23.44 -28.66
CA THR A 167 9.08 -23.49 -27.41
C THR A 167 7.65 -23.08 -27.71
N GLN A 168 6.68 -23.94 -27.41
CA GLN A 168 5.26 -23.60 -27.48
C GLN A 168 4.83 -23.01 -26.13
N PRO A 169 4.48 -21.71 -26.04
CA PRO A 169 4.08 -21.12 -24.77
C PRO A 169 2.83 -21.77 -24.18
N LEU A 170 2.84 -21.94 -22.86
CA LEU A 170 1.68 -22.41 -22.08
C LEU A 170 0.46 -21.51 -22.33
N ASP A 171 0.66 -20.20 -22.38
CA ASP A 171 -0.40 -19.23 -22.62
C ASP A 171 0.17 -17.98 -23.32
N PRO A 172 0.30 -17.99 -24.67
CA PRO A 172 0.95 -16.91 -25.43
C PRO A 172 0.23 -15.57 -25.31
N GLU A 173 -1.05 -15.58 -24.96
CA GLU A 173 -1.91 -14.40 -24.81
C GLU A 173 -1.96 -13.90 -23.36
N PHE A 174 -1.24 -14.56 -22.42
CA PHE A 174 -1.21 -14.12 -21.04
C PHE A 174 -0.69 -12.68 -20.91
N SER A 175 -1.56 -11.79 -20.43
CA SER A 175 -1.22 -10.42 -20.06
C SER A 175 -1.23 -10.28 -18.55
N ILE A 176 -0.09 -9.84 -18.01
CA ILE A 176 0.03 -9.55 -16.58
C ILE A 176 -0.82 -8.33 -16.18
N VAL A 177 -1.02 -7.38 -17.12
CA VAL A 177 -1.88 -6.20 -16.91
C VAL A 177 -3.33 -6.64 -16.76
N LEU A 178 -3.82 -7.51 -17.64
CA LEU A 178 -5.20 -8.03 -17.54
C LEU A 178 -5.41 -8.92 -16.32
N PHE A 179 -4.43 -9.76 -15.98
CA PHE A 179 -4.50 -10.57 -14.77
C PHE A 179 -4.65 -9.70 -13.52
N GLU A 180 -3.86 -8.63 -13.42
CA GLU A 180 -3.94 -7.69 -12.31
C GLU A 180 -5.30 -6.94 -12.30
N ASP A 181 -5.75 -6.39 -13.43
CA ASP A 181 -7.09 -5.78 -13.54
C ASP A 181 -8.21 -6.75 -13.09
N PHE A 182 -8.10 -8.03 -13.49
CA PHE A 182 -9.04 -9.09 -13.15
C PHE A 182 -9.08 -9.35 -11.64
N VAL A 183 -7.94 -9.53 -10.97
CA VAL A 183 -7.92 -9.89 -9.54
C VAL A 183 -8.37 -8.73 -8.64
N TYR A 184 -8.09 -7.47 -9.02
CA TYR A 184 -8.64 -6.30 -8.34
C TYR A 184 -10.17 -6.27 -8.42
N SER A 185 -10.70 -6.48 -9.62
CA SER A 185 -12.14 -6.49 -9.86
C SER A 185 -12.83 -7.67 -9.17
N LEU A 186 -12.18 -8.84 -9.16
CA LEU A 186 -12.70 -10.06 -8.54
C LEU A 186 -12.79 -9.88 -7.02
N PHE A 187 -11.76 -9.31 -6.39
CA PHE A 187 -11.77 -9.02 -4.95
C PHE A 187 -12.99 -8.16 -4.57
N ALA A 188 -13.18 -7.03 -5.27
CA ALA A 188 -14.33 -6.15 -5.03
C ALA A 188 -15.66 -6.89 -5.20
N ARG A 189 -15.83 -7.61 -6.32
CA ARG A 189 -17.06 -8.32 -6.66
C ARG A 189 -17.43 -9.40 -5.63
N VAL A 190 -16.43 -10.14 -5.16
CA VAL A 190 -16.59 -11.20 -4.17
C VAL A 190 -17.05 -10.64 -2.83
N HIS A 191 -16.45 -9.54 -2.34
CA HIS A 191 -16.90 -8.93 -1.09
C HIS A 191 -18.28 -8.29 -1.23
N GLU A 192 -18.59 -7.62 -2.35
CA GLU A 192 -19.95 -7.13 -2.64
C GLU A 192 -21.00 -8.25 -2.66
N ALA A 193 -20.66 -9.42 -3.21
CA ALA A 193 -21.51 -10.59 -3.24
C ALA A 193 -21.63 -11.29 -1.87
N ARG A 194 -20.58 -11.26 -1.06
CA ARG A 194 -20.64 -11.67 0.37
C ARG A 194 -21.68 -10.83 1.12
N GLY A 195 -21.80 -9.55 0.77
CA GLY A 195 -22.93 -8.71 1.13
C GLY A 195 -24.25 -9.25 0.58
N GLY A 196 -25.17 -9.60 1.48
CA GLY A 196 -26.46 -10.19 1.15
C GLY A 196 -26.39 -11.68 0.82
N GLY A 197 -25.27 -12.36 1.09
CA GLY A 197 -25.16 -13.82 0.98
C GLY A 197 -25.21 -14.39 -0.44
N ARG A 198 -24.77 -13.63 -1.46
CA ARG A 198 -24.88 -13.93 -2.89
C ARG A 198 -23.60 -14.49 -3.51
N LEU A 199 -22.74 -15.14 -2.71
CA LEU A 199 -21.47 -15.70 -3.18
C LEU A 199 -21.65 -16.82 -4.21
N ASP A 200 -22.81 -17.49 -4.18
CA ASP A 200 -23.23 -18.50 -5.15
C ASP A 200 -23.30 -17.94 -6.59
N THR A 201 -23.61 -16.66 -6.76
CA THR A 201 -23.58 -16.01 -8.08
C THR A 201 -22.18 -15.94 -8.69
N LEU A 202 -21.13 -16.11 -7.89
CA LEU A 202 -19.73 -16.13 -8.34
C LEU A 202 -19.16 -17.55 -8.38
N GLY A 203 -20.02 -18.57 -8.37
CA GLY A 203 -19.56 -19.95 -8.26
C GLY A 203 -18.77 -20.47 -9.46
N GLY A 204 -18.68 -19.74 -10.59
CA GLY A 204 -17.71 -20.03 -11.66
C GLY A 204 -16.28 -19.56 -11.38
N TRP A 205 -16.10 -18.71 -10.36
CA TRP A 205 -14.83 -18.09 -10.00
C TRP A 205 -14.33 -18.50 -8.61
N LEU A 206 -15.19 -19.14 -7.81
CA LEU A 206 -14.93 -19.56 -6.43
C LEU A 206 -15.12 -21.08 -6.28
N SER A 207 -14.22 -21.72 -5.54
CA SER A 207 -14.44 -23.08 -5.03
C SER A 207 -15.39 -23.07 -3.83
N ASP A 208 -15.98 -24.23 -3.51
CA ASP A 208 -16.73 -24.43 -2.27
C ASP A 208 -15.93 -24.04 -1.02
N GLY A 209 -14.63 -24.38 -1.01
CA GLY A 209 -13.72 -24.03 0.10
C GLY A 209 -13.52 -22.53 0.24
N ALA A 210 -13.43 -21.80 -0.87
CA ALA A 210 -13.33 -20.33 -0.85
C ALA A 210 -14.65 -19.70 -0.38
N ILE A 211 -15.80 -20.17 -0.88
CA ILE A 211 -17.13 -19.71 -0.45
C ILE A 211 -17.30 -19.92 1.05
N ALA A 212 -17.00 -21.11 1.56
CA ALA A 212 -17.11 -21.42 2.99
C ALA A 212 -16.18 -20.54 3.85
N SER A 213 -14.96 -20.24 3.39
CA SER A 213 -14.06 -19.32 4.10
C SER A 213 -14.61 -17.89 4.14
N LEU A 214 -15.14 -17.38 3.04
CA LEU A 214 -15.75 -16.05 2.97
C LEU A 214 -17.00 -15.95 3.84
N GLN A 215 -17.85 -16.98 3.86
CA GLN A 215 -19.03 -17.03 4.71
C GLN A 215 -18.66 -17.03 6.21
N ARG A 216 -17.58 -17.72 6.59
CA ARG A 216 -17.07 -17.69 7.98
C ARG A 216 -16.59 -16.32 8.43
N MET A 217 -16.25 -15.41 7.52
CA MET A 217 -15.92 -14.02 7.85
C MET A 217 -17.15 -13.19 8.23
N GLY A 218 -18.35 -13.69 7.90
CA GLY A 218 -19.64 -13.05 8.12
C GLY A 218 -20.35 -12.71 6.81
N THR A 219 -21.68 -12.71 6.86
CA THR A 219 -22.59 -12.37 5.76
C THR A 219 -23.39 -11.11 6.12
N PRO A 220 -22.78 -9.91 6.07
CA PRO A 220 -23.49 -8.67 6.34
C PRO A 220 -24.59 -8.44 5.30
N ASP A 221 -25.57 -7.60 5.62
CA ASP A 221 -26.67 -7.25 4.70
C ASP A 221 -26.14 -6.67 3.39
N ALA A 222 -25.06 -5.89 3.47
CA ALA A 222 -24.31 -5.43 2.31
C ALA A 222 -22.83 -5.25 2.65
N VAL A 223 -21.98 -5.36 1.64
CA VAL A 223 -20.62 -4.81 1.66
C VAL A 223 -20.55 -3.79 0.54
N LYS A 224 -20.11 -2.58 0.86
CA LYS A 224 -20.00 -1.48 -0.08
C LYS A 224 -18.60 -0.87 -0.01
N ALA A 225 -18.30 -0.08 -1.03
CA ALA A 225 -17.13 0.80 -1.02
C ALA A 225 -15.81 -0.01 -0.88
N VAL A 226 -15.71 -1.13 -1.61
CA VAL A 226 -14.55 -2.01 -1.59
C VAL A 226 -13.42 -1.38 -2.41
N VAL A 227 -12.28 -1.15 -1.76
CA VAL A 227 -11.09 -0.57 -2.38
C VAL A 227 -9.87 -1.40 -2.05
N VAL A 228 -9.16 -1.83 -3.08
CA VAL A 228 -7.88 -2.51 -2.96
C VAL A 228 -6.78 -1.46 -3.09
N GLY A 229 -5.98 -1.30 -2.03
CA GLY A 229 -4.84 -0.38 -2.02
C GLY A 229 -3.57 -1.03 -2.54
N ALA A 230 -3.35 -2.32 -2.23
CA ALA A 230 -2.20 -3.06 -2.72
C ALA A 230 -2.53 -4.53 -2.99
N VAL A 231 -1.83 -5.10 -3.98
CA VAL A 231 -1.79 -6.53 -4.27
C VAL A 231 -0.33 -6.96 -4.39
N THR A 232 0.11 -7.88 -3.54
CA THR A 232 1.47 -8.45 -3.56
C THR A 232 1.46 -9.92 -3.93
N TYR A 233 2.51 -10.40 -4.59
CA TYR A 233 2.65 -11.80 -5.01
C TYR A 233 3.44 -12.56 -3.95
N GLU A 234 2.76 -13.41 -3.18
CA GLU A 234 3.42 -14.21 -2.14
C GLU A 234 4.01 -15.51 -2.70
N ALA A 235 3.35 -16.12 -3.69
CA ALA A 235 3.86 -17.31 -4.38
C ALA A 235 3.35 -17.41 -5.82
N VAL A 236 4.20 -17.94 -6.70
CA VAL A 236 3.86 -18.31 -8.08
C VAL A 236 4.46 -19.67 -8.37
N GLU A 237 3.63 -20.65 -8.67
CA GLU A 237 4.01 -22.04 -8.92
C GLU A 237 3.47 -22.53 -10.25
N GLY A 238 4.03 -23.65 -10.75
CA GLY A 238 3.54 -24.25 -11.99
C GLY A 238 4.00 -23.57 -13.27
N ILE A 239 5.03 -22.73 -13.24
CA ILE A 239 5.58 -22.09 -14.45
C ILE A 239 6.71 -22.95 -15.05
N SER A 240 6.33 -24.05 -15.69
CA SER A 240 7.25 -24.99 -16.34
C SER A 240 6.55 -25.78 -17.45
N ALA A 241 7.33 -26.34 -18.38
CA ALA A 241 6.80 -27.06 -19.54
C ALA A 241 5.86 -28.23 -19.21
N ASN A 242 6.06 -28.90 -18.06
CA ASN A 242 5.33 -30.11 -17.67
C ASN A 242 4.32 -29.86 -16.55
N SER A 243 4.14 -28.60 -16.15
CA SER A 243 3.17 -28.26 -15.12
C SER A 243 1.77 -28.61 -15.60
N GLN A 244 0.97 -29.21 -14.73
CA GLN A 244 -0.45 -29.45 -14.99
C GLN A 244 -1.31 -28.27 -14.51
N ARG A 245 -0.87 -27.62 -13.44
CA ARG A 245 -1.60 -26.52 -12.78
C ARG A 245 -0.66 -25.35 -12.55
N VAL A 246 -1.22 -24.15 -12.65
CA VAL A 246 -0.57 -22.90 -12.25
C VAL A 246 -1.26 -22.42 -10.97
N ARG A 247 -0.46 -22.01 -9.99
CA ARG A 247 -0.96 -21.49 -8.71
C ARG A 247 -0.36 -20.13 -8.42
N VAL A 248 -1.19 -19.20 -7.99
CA VAL A 248 -0.77 -17.85 -7.61
C VAL A 248 -1.36 -17.53 -6.24
N VAL A 249 -0.51 -17.20 -5.29
CA VAL A 249 -0.92 -16.69 -3.98
C VAL A 249 -0.73 -15.19 -3.99
N LEU A 250 -1.84 -14.47 -3.81
CA LEU A 250 -1.86 -13.01 -3.74
C LEU A 250 -2.22 -12.58 -2.33
N ARG A 251 -1.56 -11.55 -1.82
CA ARG A 251 -1.99 -10.82 -0.62
C ARG A 251 -2.62 -9.50 -1.04
N PHE A 252 -3.86 -9.30 -0.64
CA PHE A 252 -4.61 -8.07 -0.81
C PHE A 252 -4.51 -7.24 0.48
N GLU A 253 -4.33 -5.93 0.33
CA GLU A 253 -4.56 -4.95 1.38
C GLU A 253 -5.69 -4.03 0.91
N ALA A 254 -6.80 -3.99 1.64
CA ALA A 254 -8.04 -3.37 1.18
C ALA A 254 -8.82 -2.70 2.31
N ASN A 255 -9.71 -1.78 1.94
CA ASN A 255 -10.76 -1.26 2.80
C ASN A 255 -12.13 -1.59 2.22
N TYR A 256 -13.10 -1.87 3.08
CA TYR A 256 -14.51 -1.95 2.70
C TYR A 256 -15.41 -1.60 3.88
N THR A 257 -16.68 -1.31 3.59
CA THR A 257 -17.69 -1.04 4.62
C THR A 257 -18.74 -2.14 4.62
N GLU A 258 -18.91 -2.79 5.76
CA GLU A 258 -19.99 -3.73 6.00
C GLU A 258 -21.19 -2.99 6.58
N VAL A 259 -22.39 -3.35 6.11
CA VAL A 259 -23.66 -2.84 6.62
C VAL A 259 -24.40 -4.00 7.29
N SER A 260 -24.83 -3.82 8.54
CA SER A 260 -25.56 -4.85 9.29
C SER A 260 -26.60 -4.19 10.18
N ALA A 261 -27.87 -4.58 10.02
CA ALA A 261 -29.00 -4.05 10.78
C ALA A 261 -29.06 -2.50 10.78
N GLY A 262 -28.72 -1.89 9.64
CA GLY A 262 -28.68 -0.43 9.46
C GLY A 262 -27.47 0.28 10.06
N SER A 263 -26.55 -0.44 10.71
CA SER A 263 -25.26 0.10 11.15
C SER A 263 -24.18 -0.12 10.09
N GLU A 264 -23.28 0.84 9.93
CA GLU A 264 -22.15 0.75 9.01
C GLU A 264 -20.83 0.63 9.78
N GLN A 265 -19.98 -0.31 9.36
CA GLN A 265 -18.67 -0.53 9.93
C GLN A 265 -17.64 -0.65 8.80
N SER A 266 -16.71 0.31 8.76
CA SER A 266 -15.55 0.23 7.88
C SER A 266 -14.48 -0.69 8.46
N TRP A 267 -13.83 -1.42 7.56
CA TRP A 267 -12.79 -2.39 7.86
C TRP A 267 -11.58 -2.13 6.99
N TYR A 268 -10.41 -2.18 7.60
CA TYR A 268 -9.17 -2.51 6.92
C TYR A 268 -8.98 -4.02 6.97
N VAL A 269 -8.54 -4.62 5.86
CA VAL A 269 -8.21 -6.04 5.78
C VAL A 269 -6.91 -6.31 5.06
N ALA A 270 -6.20 -7.33 5.53
CA ALA A 270 -5.19 -8.03 4.75
C ALA A 270 -5.64 -9.47 4.54
N GLU A 271 -5.77 -9.89 3.29
CA GLU A 271 -6.28 -11.22 2.94
C GLU A 271 -5.33 -11.92 1.95
N GLU A 272 -5.11 -13.21 2.17
CA GLU A 272 -4.33 -14.06 1.28
C GLU A 272 -5.27 -14.96 0.48
N TRP A 273 -5.17 -14.88 -0.85
CA TRP A 273 -6.01 -15.63 -1.78
C TRP A 273 -5.14 -16.52 -2.65
N LEU A 274 -5.53 -17.79 -2.79
CA LEU A 274 -4.94 -18.73 -3.74
C LEU A 274 -5.83 -18.82 -4.97
N LEU A 275 -5.26 -18.48 -6.12
CA LEU A 275 -5.87 -18.66 -7.43
C LEU A 275 -5.19 -19.83 -8.14
N GLU A 276 -5.99 -20.67 -8.79
CA GLU A 276 -5.51 -21.78 -9.59
C GLU A 276 -6.16 -21.82 -10.97
N ARG A 277 -5.41 -22.33 -11.96
CA ARG A 277 -5.93 -22.76 -13.26
C ARG A 277 -5.09 -23.90 -13.83
N ASP A 278 -5.60 -24.56 -14.85
CA ASP A 278 -4.82 -25.49 -15.65
C ASP A 278 -3.70 -24.74 -16.38
N ALA A 279 -2.55 -25.39 -16.49
CA ALA A 279 -1.38 -24.77 -17.13
C ALA A 279 -1.56 -24.56 -18.64
N SER A 280 -2.45 -25.33 -19.26
CA SER A 280 -2.81 -25.23 -20.68
C SER A 280 -3.92 -24.22 -20.97
N THR A 281 -4.63 -23.74 -19.94
CA THR A 281 -5.72 -22.76 -20.09
C THR A 281 -5.19 -21.48 -20.71
N LYS A 282 -5.90 -21.00 -21.74
CA LYS A 282 -5.58 -19.75 -22.44
C LYS A 282 -6.30 -18.59 -21.78
N SER A 283 -5.59 -17.48 -21.59
CA SER A 283 -6.18 -16.25 -21.09
C SER A 283 -7.22 -15.70 -22.08
N ARG A 284 -8.28 -15.11 -21.54
CA ARG A 284 -9.29 -14.41 -22.34
C ARG A 284 -8.75 -13.11 -22.93
N ALA A 285 -9.32 -12.71 -24.06
CA ALA A 285 -9.05 -11.42 -24.70
C ALA A 285 -9.45 -10.23 -23.77
N PRO A 286 -8.87 -9.03 -23.97
CA PRO A 286 -9.10 -7.87 -23.10
C PRO A 286 -10.57 -7.52 -22.82
N GLU A 287 -11.44 -7.64 -23.82
CA GLU A 287 -12.87 -7.34 -23.74
C GLU A 287 -13.62 -8.31 -22.82
N ASP A 288 -13.19 -9.57 -22.76
CA ASP A 288 -13.82 -10.62 -21.95
C ASP A 288 -13.14 -10.80 -20.60
N ALA A 289 -11.84 -10.56 -20.47
CA ALA A 289 -11.10 -10.65 -19.22
C ALA A 289 -11.64 -9.68 -18.15
N ARG A 290 -12.22 -8.56 -18.58
CA ARG A 290 -12.84 -7.54 -17.71
C ARG A 290 -14.31 -7.80 -17.39
N ALA A 291 -14.91 -8.80 -18.03
CA ALA A 291 -16.31 -9.18 -17.82
C ALA A 291 -16.40 -10.47 -16.99
N PHE A 292 -17.12 -10.40 -15.87
CA PHE A 292 -17.50 -11.61 -15.14
C PHE A 292 -18.69 -12.25 -15.85
N LYS A 293 -18.37 -13.22 -16.70
CA LYS A 293 -19.28 -14.09 -17.45
C LYS A 293 -18.97 -15.55 -17.09
N CYS A 294 -19.71 -16.50 -17.65
CA CYS A 294 -19.30 -17.90 -17.64
C CYS A 294 -17.91 -18.05 -18.30
N PRO A 295 -16.89 -18.60 -17.61
CA PRO A 295 -15.53 -18.67 -18.16
C PRO A 295 -15.39 -19.64 -19.34
N ASN A 296 -16.33 -20.58 -19.50
CA ASN A 296 -16.33 -21.52 -20.63
C ASN A 296 -17.02 -20.93 -21.88
N CYS A 297 -18.27 -20.48 -21.77
CA CYS A 297 -19.08 -20.10 -22.94
C CYS A 297 -19.41 -18.60 -23.05
N GLY A 298 -19.05 -17.77 -22.07
CA GLY A 298 -19.33 -16.33 -22.10
C GLY A 298 -20.78 -15.93 -21.78
N ALA A 299 -21.66 -16.86 -21.39
CA ALA A 299 -23.01 -16.54 -20.94
C ALA A 299 -22.99 -15.59 -19.71
N PRO A 300 -24.06 -14.79 -19.48
CA PRO A 300 -24.17 -13.94 -18.29
C PRO A 300 -23.96 -14.72 -17.00
N LEU A 301 -23.30 -14.12 -16.02
CA LEU A 301 -22.90 -14.78 -14.78
C LEU A 301 -24.09 -15.32 -13.98
N GLU A 302 -25.24 -14.65 -14.05
CA GLU A 302 -26.50 -15.06 -13.42
C GLU A 302 -26.99 -16.44 -13.89
N SER A 303 -26.45 -16.92 -15.01
CA SER A 303 -26.73 -18.23 -15.59
C SER A 303 -25.88 -19.35 -14.99
N VAL A 304 -24.94 -19.01 -14.10
CA VAL A 304 -24.15 -19.99 -13.34
C VAL A 304 -24.84 -20.23 -12.00
N HIS A 305 -25.36 -21.45 -11.81
CA HIS A 305 -26.04 -21.84 -10.57
C HIS A 305 -25.17 -22.84 -9.81
N GLY A 306 -24.72 -22.43 -8.62
CA GLY A 306 -23.63 -23.12 -7.94
C GLY A 306 -22.39 -23.08 -8.83
N HIS A 307 -21.96 -24.22 -9.35
CA HIS A 307 -20.80 -24.31 -10.24
C HIS A 307 -21.15 -24.64 -11.69
N LYS A 308 -22.43 -24.89 -12.01
CA LYS A 308 -22.86 -25.33 -13.35
C LYS A 308 -23.48 -24.17 -14.13
N CYS A 309 -23.03 -23.96 -15.35
CA CYS A 309 -23.65 -22.98 -16.26
C CYS A 309 -24.87 -23.61 -16.96
N SER A 310 -26.02 -22.93 -16.93
CA SER A 310 -27.25 -23.39 -17.59
C SER A 310 -27.23 -23.30 -19.12
N TYR A 311 -26.31 -22.54 -19.72
CA TYR A 311 -26.21 -22.40 -21.18
C TYR A 311 -25.33 -23.47 -21.82
N CYS A 312 -24.15 -23.75 -21.25
CA CYS A 312 -23.22 -24.76 -21.79
C CYS A 312 -23.22 -26.08 -21.00
N ASP A 313 -24.09 -26.20 -20.00
CA ASP A 313 -24.25 -27.38 -19.14
C ASP A 313 -22.95 -27.90 -18.50
N THR A 314 -21.96 -27.02 -18.29
CA THR A 314 -20.62 -27.38 -17.83
C THR A 314 -20.40 -26.91 -16.39
N VAL A 315 -19.65 -27.68 -15.60
CA VAL A 315 -19.11 -27.25 -14.30
C VAL A 315 -17.90 -26.36 -14.56
N VAL A 316 -17.96 -25.08 -14.18
CA VAL A 316 -17.05 -24.04 -14.70
C VAL A 316 -15.99 -23.56 -13.71
N ASN A 317 -15.96 -24.09 -12.49
CA ASN A 317 -15.00 -23.71 -11.44
C ASN A 317 -13.84 -24.70 -11.27
N THR A 318 -13.56 -25.51 -12.29
CA THR A 318 -12.49 -26.52 -12.26
C THR A 318 -11.09 -25.90 -12.41
N GLY A 319 -11.01 -24.69 -12.96
CA GLY A 319 -9.76 -24.05 -13.37
C GLY A 319 -9.33 -24.39 -14.80
N GLU A 320 -10.09 -25.21 -15.52
CA GLU A 320 -9.82 -25.56 -16.93
C GLU A 320 -10.10 -24.38 -17.87
N PHE A 321 -11.02 -23.49 -17.49
CA PHE A 321 -11.51 -22.39 -18.33
C PHE A 321 -10.90 -21.03 -17.99
N ASP A 322 -10.64 -20.77 -16.71
CA ASP A 322 -9.96 -19.55 -16.24
C ASP A 322 -9.50 -19.73 -14.78
N TRP A 323 -8.95 -18.67 -14.18
CA TRP A 323 -8.57 -18.62 -12.76
C TRP A 323 -9.76 -18.83 -11.82
N VAL A 324 -9.57 -19.71 -10.84
CA VAL A 324 -10.53 -19.96 -9.76
C VAL A 324 -9.85 -19.70 -8.42
N VAL A 325 -10.52 -18.96 -7.53
CA VAL A 325 -10.08 -18.79 -6.15
C VAL A 325 -10.42 -20.07 -5.39
N THR A 326 -9.40 -20.79 -4.97
CA THR A 326 -9.56 -22.08 -4.27
C THR A 326 -9.44 -21.95 -2.76
N ARG A 327 -8.77 -20.90 -2.26
CA ARG A 327 -8.62 -20.61 -0.83
C ARG A 327 -8.61 -19.10 -0.59
N VAL A 328 -9.31 -18.68 0.46
CA VAL A 328 -9.27 -17.34 1.03
C VAL A 328 -8.89 -17.46 2.51
N ALA A 329 -7.94 -16.66 2.96
CA ALA A 329 -7.53 -16.57 4.35
C ALA A 329 -7.41 -15.11 4.80
N SER A 330 -8.18 -14.71 5.81
CA SER A 330 -8.03 -13.42 6.46
C SER A 330 -6.80 -13.45 7.37
N GLN A 331 -5.82 -12.59 7.09
CA GLN A 331 -4.59 -12.47 7.88
C GLN A 331 -4.73 -11.35 8.91
N GLU A 332 -5.28 -10.22 8.48
CA GLU A 332 -5.57 -9.07 9.34
C GLU A 332 -6.98 -8.56 9.04
N ARG A 333 -7.68 -8.13 10.08
CA ARG A 333 -8.97 -7.44 9.97
C ARG A 333 -9.13 -6.50 11.14
N GLU A 334 -9.22 -5.21 10.85
CA GLU A 334 -9.27 -4.15 11.86
C GLU A 334 -10.45 -3.22 11.59
N ARG A 335 -11.19 -2.86 12.65
CA ARG A 335 -12.22 -1.83 12.57
C ARG A 335 -11.54 -0.49 12.34
N ARG A 336 -11.49 -0.05 11.09
CA ARG A 336 -10.79 1.16 10.69
C ARG A 336 -11.62 1.88 9.62
N GLY A 337 -12.00 3.12 9.94
CA GLY A 337 -12.59 4.05 8.97
C GLY A 337 -11.52 4.66 8.07
N PRO A 338 -11.93 5.30 6.95
CA PRO A 338 -11.01 6.09 6.15
C PRO A 338 -10.39 7.19 7.03
N GLN A 339 -9.05 7.22 7.16
CA GLN A 339 -8.36 8.28 7.89
C GLN A 339 -8.18 9.49 6.97
N LEU A 340 -9.11 10.44 7.07
CA LEU A 340 -9.19 11.59 6.16
C LEU A 340 -8.41 12.82 6.64
N THR A 341 -8.02 12.83 7.92
CA THR A 341 -7.31 13.94 8.59
C THR A 341 -5.90 13.56 9.03
N GLY A 342 -5.41 12.41 8.55
CA GLY A 342 -4.10 11.90 8.86
C GLY A 342 -2.95 12.82 8.46
N THR A 343 -1.81 12.67 9.12
CA THR A 343 -0.57 13.39 8.81
C THR A 343 0.61 12.44 8.70
N THR A 344 0.37 11.15 8.48
CA THR A 344 1.42 10.13 8.44
C THR A 344 2.44 10.53 7.41
N GLU A 345 3.72 10.60 7.79
CA GLU A 345 4.81 10.97 6.88
C GLU A 345 5.04 9.90 5.81
N GLU A 346 5.56 10.30 4.65
CA GLU A 346 5.86 9.37 3.58
C GLU A 346 6.90 8.35 4.04
N GLN A 347 6.66 7.10 3.70
CA GLN A 347 7.66 6.06 3.88
C GLN A 347 8.21 5.70 2.52
N GLY A 348 9.53 5.59 2.43
CA GLY A 348 10.16 5.06 1.24
C GLY A 348 10.66 6.09 0.22
N THR A 349 10.33 7.39 0.35
CA THR A 349 10.82 8.44 -0.57
C THR A 349 12.35 8.39 -0.75
N GLU A 350 13.07 8.17 0.35
CA GLU A 350 14.54 8.06 0.38
C GLU A 350 15.08 6.69 -0.05
N LEU A 351 14.22 5.67 -0.22
CA LEU A 351 14.67 4.36 -0.67
C LEU A 351 15.15 4.43 -2.13
N PRO A 352 16.10 3.58 -2.54
CA PRO A 352 16.48 3.46 -3.95
C PRO A 352 15.30 3.04 -4.81
N THR A 353 15.23 3.57 -6.05
CA THR A 353 14.23 3.12 -7.01
C THR A 353 14.39 1.64 -7.32
N VAL A 354 13.33 0.86 -7.12
CA VAL A 354 13.30 -0.56 -7.50
C VAL A 354 13.16 -0.62 -9.02
N LYS A 355 14.24 -1.04 -9.68
CA LYS A 355 14.36 -1.03 -11.15
C LYS A 355 14.48 -2.44 -11.71
N ASP A 356 13.69 -2.73 -12.75
CA ASP A 356 13.88 -3.92 -13.58
C ASP A 356 15.17 -3.76 -14.40
N SER A 357 16.06 -4.76 -14.30
CA SER A 357 17.36 -4.74 -14.99
C SER A 357 17.24 -4.65 -16.52
N ARG A 358 16.11 -5.07 -17.09
CA ARG A 358 15.82 -4.99 -18.53
C ARG A 358 14.91 -3.80 -18.90
N ALA A 359 14.59 -2.91 -17.96
CA ALA A 359 13.70 -1.77 -18.22
C ALA A 359 14.19 -0.92 -19.41
N GLN A 360 15.49 -0.59 -19.44
CA GLN A 360 16.05 0.26 -20.49
C GLN A 360 16.03 -0.42 -21.86
N GLU A 361 16.41 -1.71 -21.92
CA GLU A 361 16.36 -2.50 -23.14
C GLU A 361 14.94 -2.56 -23.71
N ARG A 362 13.94 -2.82 -22.85
CA ARG A 362 12.54 -2.90 -23.23
C ARG A 362 11.97 -1.53 -23.63
N LEU A 363 12.41 -0.46 -22.98
CA LEU A 363 12.08 0.90 -23.42
C LEU A 363 12.63 1.15 -24.82
N ASN A 364 13.89 0.82 -25.08
CA ASN A 364 14.49 0.98 -26.42
C ASN A 364 13.71 0.19 -27.48
N ALA A 365 13.27 -1.04 -27.17
CA ALA A 365 12.43 -1.83 -28.06
C ALA A 365 11.05 -1.19 -28.31
N LEU A 366 10.43 -0.61 -27.28
CA LEU A 366 9.19 0.13 -27.43
C LEU A 366 9.39 1.35 -28.35
N LEU A 367 10.42 2.14 -28.10
CA LEU A 367 10.73 3.34 -28.88
C LEU A 367 11.13 3.02 -30.33
N HIS A 368 11.69 1.84 -30.57
CA HIS A 368 11.95 1.36 -31.93
C HIS A 368 10.63 1.09 -32.68
N ASP A 369 9.67 0.45 -32.02
CA ASP A 369 8.36 0.12 -32.62
C ASP A 369 7.42 1.34 -32.71
N ASP A 370 7.58 2.32 -31.82
CA ASP A 370 6.83 3.58 -31.77
C ASP A 370 7.77 4.79 -31.53
N PRO A 371 8.43 5.29 -32.60
CA PRO A 371 9.40 6.39 -32.49
C PRO A 371 8.81 7.72 -31.98
N GLU A 372 7.49 7.91 -32.08
CA GLU A 372 6.81 9.11 -31.61
C GLU A 372 6.57 9.11 -30.08
N ALA A 373 6.59 7.93 -29.44
CA ALA A 373 6.48 7.77 -27.98
C ALA A 373 7.79 8.07 -27.23
N THR A 374 8.53 9.10 -27.67
CA THR A 374 9.81 9.50 -27.08
C THR A 374 9.75 9.62 -25.55
N PRO A 375 10.87 9.44 -24.82
CA PRO A 375 10.89 9.62 -23.37
C PRO A 375 10.34 10.98 -22.91
N LEU A 376 10.56 12.04 -23.69
CA LEU A 376 10.01 13.36 -23.43
C LEU A 376 8.49 13.40 -23.63
N ALA A 377 7.95 12.74 -24.64
CA ALA A 377 6.51 12.69 -24.87
C ALA A 377 5.78 11.89 -23.79
N LEU A 378 6.35 10.75 -23.36
CA LEU A 378 5.83 9.97 -22.22
C LEU A 378 5.87 10.79 -20.92
N ARG A 379 6.97 11.50 -20.66
CA ARG A 379 7.08 12.43 -19.52
C ARG A 379 5.98 13.48 -19.56
N LYS A 380 5.79 14.17 -20.69
CA LYS A 380 4.76 15.20 -20.86
C LYS A 380 3.34 14.66 -20.65
N ARG A 381 3.08 13.43 -21.11
CA ARG A 381 1.80 12.74 -20.85
C ARG A 381 1.60 12.50 -19.36
N LEU A 382 2.62 11.99 -18.66
CA LEU A 382 2.54 11.76 -17.22
C LEU A 382 2.33 13.08 -16.46
N GLU A 383 3.11 14.12 -16.77
CA GLU A 383 2.98 15.45 -16.16
C GLU A 383 1.58 16.04 -16.38
N PHE A 384 1.02 15.90 -17.59
CA PHE A 384 -0.34 16.30 -17.89
C PHE A 384 -1.37 15.56 -17.01
N ILE A 385 -1.29 14.22 -16.93
CA ILE A 385 -2.21 13.42 -16.10
C ILE A 385 -2.06 13.79 -14.63
N PHE A 386 -0.82 13.98 -14.15
CA PHE A 386 -0.52 14.40 -12.79
C PHE A 386 -1.24 15.73 -12.46
N HIS A 387 -1.06 16.77 -13.28
CA HIS A 387 -1.69 18.07 -13.02
C HIS A 387 -3.23 18.03 -13.07
N GLU A 388 -3.80 17.29 -14.02
CA GLU A 388 -5.25 17.10 -14.11
C GLU A 388 -5.78 16.37 -12.86
N MET A 389 -5.07 15.35 -12.38
CA MET A 389 -5.42 14.63 -11.15
C MET A 389 -5.42 15.53 -9.93
N GLN A 390 -4.35 16.30 -9.70
CA GLN A 390 -4.26 17.18 -8.54
C GLN A 390 -5.40 18.22 -8.54
N THR A 391 -5.72 18.76 -9.71
CA THR A 391 -6.83 19.72 -9.89
C THR A 391 -8.18 19.08 -9.58
N ALA A 392 -8.47 17.91 -10.18
CA ALA A 392 -9.73 17.20 -9.99
C ALA A 392 -9.91 16.70 -8.54
N TRP A 393 -8.82 16.26 -7.91
CA TRP A 393 -8.79 15.80 -6.52
C TRP A 393 -9.13 16.92 -5.56
N ALA A 394 -8.39 18.04 -5.61
CA ALA A 394 -8.62 19.20 -4.75
C ALA A 394 -10.03 19.80 -4.91
N ALA A 395 -10.59 19.76 -6.12
CA ALA A 395 -11.95 20.19 -6.41
C ALA A 395 -13.04 19.16 -6.00
N ARG A 396 -12.67 17.90 -5.76
CA ARG A 396 -13.57 16.73 -5.67
C ARG A 396 -14.43 16.53 -6.93
N GLU A 397 -13.92 16.95 -8.10
CA GLU A 397 -14.56 16.84 -9.42
C GLU A 397 -13.95 15.72 -10.26
N TRP A 398 -14.09 14.48 -9.78
CA TRP A 398 -13.37 13.34 -10.35
C TRP A 398 -13.78 12.94 -11.77
N LYS A 399 -15.01 13.25 -12.20
CA LYS A 399 -15.54 12.80 -13.50
C LYS A 399 -14.65 13.21 -14.68
N GLY A 400 -14.00 14.38 -14.59
CA GLY A 400 -13.07 14.87 -15.62
C GLY A 400 -11.83 13.98 -15.82
N MET A 401 -11.46 13.17 -14.82
CA MET A 401 -10.33 12.25 -14.91
C MET A 401 -10.64 10.96 -15.64
N ARG A 402 -11.93 10.65 -15.87
CA ARG A 402 -12.34 9.38 -16.47
C ARG A 402 -11.56 9.02 -17.75
N PRO A 403 -11.27 9.94 -18.68
CA PRO A 403 -10.57 9.62 -19.92
C PRO A 403 -9.10 9.22 -19.77
N PHE A 404 -8.48 9.53 -18.63
CA PHE A 404 -7.03 9.39 -18.45
C PHE A 404 -6.66 8.20 -17.58
N LEU A 405 -7.65 7.56 -16.94
CA LEU A 405 -7.45 6.52 -15.95
C LEU A 405 -8.09 5.21 -16.39
N SER A 406 -7.45 4.08 -16.04
CA SER A 406 -8.09 2.78 -16.09
C SER A 406 -9.34 2.74 -15.21
N ASP A 407 -10.23 1.79 -15.47
CA ASP A 407 -11.49 1.64 -14.74
C ASP A 407 -11.22 1.40 -13.25
N ASN A 408 -10.26 0.52 -12.91
CA ASN A 408 -9.89 0.19 -11.55
C ASN A 408 -9.34 1.41 -10.79
N LEU A 409 -8.35 2.12 -11.37
CA LEU A 409 -7.76 3.29 -10.73
C LEU A 409 -8.81 4.40 -10.53
N PHE A 410 -9.68 4.62 -11.51
CA PHE A 410 -10.75 5.60 -11.40
C PHE A 410 -11.67 5.32 -10.21
N GLN A 411 -12.10 4.06 -10.03
CA GLN A 411 -13.00 3.67 -8.93
C GLN A 411 -12.32 3.78 -7.57
N THR A 412 -11.07 3.33 -7.46
CA THR A 412 -10.27 3.45 -6.22
C THR A 412 -10.18 4.89 -5.74
N GLN A 413 -9.93 5.85 -6.63
CA GLN A 413 -9.87 7.27 -6.25
C GLN A 413 -11.24 7.87 -5.99
N LEU A 414 -12.27 7.45 -6.74
CA LEU A 414 -13.63 7.93 -6.54
C LEU A 414 -14.14 7.60 -5.14
N TYR A 415 -13.78 6.44 -4.59
CA TYR A 415 -14.08 6.08 -3.20
C TYR A 415 -13.56 7.12 -2.22
N TRP A 416 -12.28 7.48 -2.28
CA TRP A 416 -11.69 8.46 -1.36
C TRP A 416 -12.35 9.83 -1.49
N ILE A 417 -12.61 10.26 -2.73
CA ILE A 417 -13.33 11.51 -2.99
C ILE A 417 -14.73 11.50 -2.37
N ASN A 418 -15.44 10.39 -2.45
CA ASN A 418 -16.75 10.23 -1.81
C ASN A 418 -16.63 10.20 -0.28
N ALA A 419 -15.63 9.51 0.28
CA ALA A 419 -15.36 9.50 1.72
C ALA A 419 -15.09 10.91 2.26
N TYR A 420 -14.27 11.71 1.57
CA TYR A 420 -14.08 13.12 1.88
C TYR A 420 -15.39 13.91 1.81
N ARG A 421 -16.20 13.69 0.78
CA ARG A 421 -17.49 14.37 0.62
C ARG A 421 -18.47 14.05 1.75
N GLU A 422 -18.60 12.78 2.12
CA GLU A 422 -19.47 12.31 3.20
C GLU A 422 -19.02 12.85 4.57
N ALA A 423 -17.72 12.99 4.79
CA ALA A 423 -17.16 13.58 6.01
C ALA A 423 -17.25 15.12 6.06
N GLY A 424 -17.71 15.79 4.99
CA GLY A 424 -17.68 17.25 4.88
C GLY A 424 -16.26 17.81 4.88
N LEU A 425 -15.32 17.07 4.31
CA LEU A 425 -13.89 17.36 4.25
C LEU A 425 -13.41 17.48 2.80
N ARG A 426 -12.33 18.23 2.60
CA ARG A 426 -11.59 18.29 1.33
C ARG A 426 -10.11 18.15 1.59
N ASN A 427 -9.47 17.16 0.97
CA ASN A 427 -8.03 17.16 0.85
C ASN A 427 -7.60 18.05 -0.31
N ILE A 428 -6.61 18.90 -0.07
CA ILE A 428 -6.11 19.90 -1.01
C ILE A 428 -4.61 19.69 -1.16
N THR A 429 -4.22 19.40 -2.39
CA THR A 429 -2.84 19.39 -2.87
C THR A 429 -2.57 20.71 -3.61
N GLU A 430 -1.79 21.59 -3.00
CA GLU A 430 -1.47 22.92 -3.54
C GLU A 430 0.00 23.00 -3.95
N ASN A 431 0.29 23.71 -5.04
CA ASN A 431 1.64 23.81 -5.64
C ASN A 431 2.29 22.46 -5.96
N ALA A 432 1.48 21.44 -6.26
CA ALA A 432 1.96 20.11 -6.59
C ALA A 432 2.79 20.14 -7.89
N HIS A 433 4.05 19.73 -7.79
CA HIS A 433 4.97 19.68 -8.91
C HIS A 433 5.88 18.45 -8.84
N ILE A 434 6.23 17.94 -10.01
CA ILE A 434 7.16 16.82 -10.15
C ILE A 434 8.59 17.37 -10.09
N THR A 435 9.41 16.80 -9.21
CA THR A 435 10.82 17.16 -9.03
C THR A 435 11.74 16.23 -9.79
N ASN A 436 11.38 14.94 -9.91
CA ASN A 436 12.17 13.95 -10.64
C ASN A 436 11.29 12.81 -11.17
N ILE A 437 11.72 12.15 -12.26
CA ILE A 437 11.08 10.95 -12.79
C ILE A 437 12.15 9.94 -13.17
N VAL A 438 12.03 8.72 -12.66
CA VAL A 438 12.99 7.63 -12.90
C VAL A 438 12.28 6.42 -13.53
N LEU A 439 12.85 5.85 -14.58
CA LEU A 439 12.35 4.62 -15.18
C LEU A 439 12.53 3.43 -14.23
N ALA A 440 11.42 2.83 -13.81
CA ALA A 440 11.41 1.64 -12.95
C ALA A 440 11.27 0.36 -13.77
N ARG A 441 10.30 0.29 -14.68
CA ARG A 441 10.02 -0.92 -15.47
C ARG A 441 9.36 -0.60 -16.82
N VAL A 442 9.59 -1.47 -17.79
CA VAL A 442 8.76 -1.56 -19.00
C VAL A 442 8.27 -2.99 -19.16
N THR A 443 6.96 -3.20 -19.21
CA THR A 443 6.33 -4.48 -19.52
C THR A 443 5.81 -4.44 -20.96
N ARG A 444 6.00 -5.53 -21.68
CA ARG A 444 5.53 -5.71 -23.06
C ARG A 444 4.94 -7.11 -23.14
N ASP A 445 3.63 -7.22 -23.25
CA ASP A 445 2.89 -8.48 -23.38
C ASP A 445 2.05 -8.52 -24.66
N ALA A 446 1.16 -9.51 -24.79
CA ALA A 446 0.36 -9.72 -25.99
C ALA A 446 -0.57 -8.52 -26.31
N TYR A 447 -1.07 -7.84 -25.29
CA TYR A 447 -2.12 -6.82 -25.45
C TYR A 447 -1.67 -5.42 -25.02
N PHE A 448 -0.62 -5.29 -24.21
CA PHE A 448 -0.19 -3.99 -23.67
C PHE A 448 1.32 -3.76 -23.72
N ASP A 449 1.67 -2.51 -24.01
CA ASP A 449 2.92 -1.90 -23.58
C ASP A 449 2.62 -1.08 -22.31
N ALA A 450 3.39 -1.33 -21.23
CA ALA A 450 3.23 -0.65 -19.95
C ALA A 450 4.57 -0.07 -19.49
N VAL A 451 4.55 1.20 -19.06
CA VAL A 451 5.74 1.92 -18.58
C VAL A 451 5.48 2.37 -17.15
N THR A 452 6.28 1.86 -16.23
CA THR A 452 6.26 2.24 -14.82
C THR A 452 7.39 3.20 -14.53
N LEU A 453 7.03 4.37 -14.01
CA LEU A 453 7.91 5.47 -13.67
C LEU A 453 7.78 5.76 -12.18
N ARG A 454 8.89 5.87 -11.47
CA ARG A 454 8.88 6.45 -10.12
C ARG A 454 8.88 7.95 -10.25
N VAL A 455 7.82 8.58 -9.75
CA VAL A 455 7.56 10.02 -9.79
C VAL A 455 7.87 10.57 -8.41
N PHE A 456 8.84 11.48 -8.33
CA PHE A 456 9.12 12.25 -7.13
C PHE A 456 8.45 13.61 -7.28
N ALA A 457 7.73 14.03 -6.25
CA ALA A 457 6.98 15.27 -6.26
C ALA A 457 7.02 15.96 -4.89
N SER A 458 6.66 17.24 -4.89
CA SER A 458 6.46 18.04 -3.68
C SER A 458 5.13 18.78 -3.81
N SER A 459 4.39 18.88 -2.70
CA SER A 459 3.18 19.70 -2.62
C SER A 459 2.92 20.14 -1.18
N LEU A 460 2.18 21.24 -1.02
CA LEU A 460 1.40 21.45 0.19
C LEU A 460 0.26 20.43 0.18
N ASP A 461 0.07 19.72 1.28
CA ASP A 461 -0.99 18.73 1.44
C ASP A 461 -1.69 18.96 2.77
N TYR A 462 -2.97 19.29 2.69
CA TYR A 462 -3.79 19.59 3.86
C TYR A 462 -5.25 19.27 3.64
N THR A 463 -5.91 18.81 4.70
CA THR A 463 -7.34 18.58 4.72
C THR A 463 -8.06 19.74 5.38
N VAL A 464 -9.08 20.28 4.72
CA VAL A 464 -9.94 21.34 5.21
C VAL A 464 -11.34 20.83 5.50
N ARG A 465 -12.01 21.41 6.50
CA ARG A 465 -13.44 21.19 6.73
C ARG A 465 -14.26 22.17 5.89
N ASP A 466 -15.29 21.67 5.22
CA ASP A 466 -16.06 22.46 4.26
C ASP A 466 -16.80 23.65 4.91
N ARG A 467 -17.34 23.46 6.12
CA ARG A 467 -18.23 24.44 6.77
C ARG A 467 -17.53 25.75 7.15
N ASP A 468 -16.24 25.70 7.46
CA ASP A 468 -15.49 26.81 8.08
C ASP A 468 -14.10 27.01 7.46
N GLY A 469 -13.67 26.13 6.54
CA GLY A 469 -12.36 26.19 5.90
C GLY A 469 -11.19 25.87 6.84
N GLN A 470 -11.46 25.41 8.07
CA GLN A 470 -10.44 25.09 9.06
C GLN A 470 -9.58 23.93 8.56
N VAL A 471 -8.26 24.07 8.67
CA VAL A 471 -7.32 22.97 8.44
C VAL A 471 -7.47 21.98 9.59
N VAL A 472 -7.82 20.74 9.25
CA VAL A 472 -8.04 19.63 10.20
C VAL A 472 -6.99 18.52 10.05
N GLY A 473 -6.12 18.61 9.04
CA GLY A 473 -5.00 17.71 8.82
C GLY A 473 -3.99 18.32 7.85
N GLY A 474 -2.74 17.87 7.91
CA GLY A 474 -1.65 18.30 7.04
C GLY A 474 -1.15 19.72 7.33
N SER A 475 -0.53 20.36 6.33
CA SER A 475 0.05 21.69 6.46
C SER A 475 -0.16 22.57 5.22
N ARG A 476 -0.55 23.82 5.47
CA ARG A 476 -0.63 24.88 4.45
C ARG A 476 0.67 25.65 4.23
N SER A 477 1.69 25.39 5.02
CA SER A 477 2.95 26.16 4.99
C SER A 477 4.20 25.30 4.87
N ARG A 478 4.07 23.98 5.00
CA ARG A 478 5.17 23.03 4.90
C ARG A 478 4.89 22.10 3.74
N GLU A 479 5.66 22.24 2.67
CA GLU A 479 5.63 21.26 1.59
C GLU A 479 6.11 19.91 2.08
N ARG A 480 5.51 18.87 1.51
CA ARG A 480 5.83 17.47 1.74
C ARG A 480 6.36 16.89 0.45
N ALA A 481 7.59 16.37 0.50
CA ALA A 481 8.16 15.59 -0.58
C ALA A 481 7.67 14.13 -0.49
N TYR A 482 7.33 13.55 -1.63
CA TYR A 482 6.86 12.17 -1.75
C TYR A 482 7.32 11.54 -3.06
N SER A 483 7.27 10.20 -3.12
CA SER A 483 7.36 9.49 -4.39
C SER A 483 6.42 8.31 -4.50
N GLU A 484 6.04 8.01 -5.74
CA GLU A 484 5.10 6.95 -6.09
C GLU A 484 5.51 6.30 -7.41
N TYR A 485 5.11 5.05 -7.64
CA TYR A 485 5.28 4.36 -8.90
C TYR A 485 3.99 4.45 -9.74
N TRP A 486 4.08 5.18 -10.84
CA TRP A 486 2.97 5.43 -11.76
C TRP A 486 3.13 4.54 -12.99
N THR A 487 2.14 3.70 -13.27
CA THR A 487 2.15 2.80 -14.44
C THR A 487 1.19 3.27 -15.52
N LEU A 488 1.75 3.74 -16.64
CA LEU A 488 0.99 4.04 -17.86
C LEU A 488 0.86 2.77 -18.70
N ILE A 489 -0.30 2.54 -19.32
CA ILE A 489 -0.54 1.45 -20.26
C ILE A 489 -1.05 1.98 -21.60
N ARG A 490 -0.68 1.28 -22.67
CA ARG A 490 -1.19 1.47 -24.03
C ARG A 490 -1.35 0.10 -24.71
N GLY A 491 -2.34 -0.03 -25.58
CA GLY A 491 -2.55 -1.22 -26.40
C GLY A 491 -1.32 -1.56 -27.22
N ARG A 492 -1.02 -2.86 -27.34
CA ARG A 492 0.12 -3.37 -28.09
C ARG A 492 -0.01 -2.99 -29.56
N GLY A 493 1.05 -2.41 -30.13
CA GLY A 493 1.10 -2.01 -31.54
C GLY A 493 0.44 -0.68 -31.86
N VAL A 494 -0.20 -0.02 -30.88
CA VAL A 494 -0.70 1.35 -31.04
C VAL A 494 0.50 2.31 -31.07
N ARG A 495 0.55 3.17 -32.09
CA ARG A 495 1.66 4.10 -32.34
C ARG A 495 1.22 5.55 -32.28
N GLY A 496 2.18 6.45 -32.20
CA GLY A 496 1.96 7.89 -32.30
C GLY A 496 2.20 8.60 -30.99
N LYS A 497 2.37 9.92 -31.09
CA LYS A 497 2.73 10.77 -29.95
C LYS A 497 1.66 10.73 -28.84
N PRO A 498 2.05 10.45 -27.58
CA PRO A 498 1.16 10.60 -26.42
C PRO A 498 0.51 11.98 -26.40
N SER A 499 -0.83 12.03 -26.31
CA SER A 499 -1.56 13.30 -26.38
C SER A 499 -1.57 14.01 -25.03
N THR A 500 -1.42 15.32 -25.02
CA THR A 500 -1.68 16.18 -23.85
C THR A 500 -2.87 17.10 -24.08
N GLN A 501 -3.70 16.77 -25.09
CA GLN A 501 -4.87 17.55 -25.46
C GLN A 501 -6.13 16.87 -24.92
N LYS A 502 -7.14 17.67 -24.54
CA LYS A 502 -8.47 17.18 -24.16
C LYS A 502 -9.31 16.88 -25.40
N GLN A 503 -8.80 16.00 -26.26
CA GLN A 503 -9.46 15.49 -27.46
C GLN A 503 -9.48 13.96 -27.42
N CYS A 504 -10.51 13.36 -28.03
CA CYS A 504 -10.62 11.92 -28.18
C CYS A 504 -9.47 11.40 -29.05
N PRO A 505 -8.64 10.46 -28.56
CA PRO A 505 -7.52 9.93 -29.32
C PRO A 505 -7.95 9.07 -30.52
N SER A 506 -9.23 8.68 -30.60
CA SER A 506 -9.78 7.91 -31.72
C SER A 506 -10.32 8.81 -32.85
N CYS A 507 -11.09 9.85 -32.54
CA CYS A 507 -11.79 10.67 -33.54
C CYS A 507 -11.42 12.16 -33.57
N GLY A 508 -10.61 12.65 -32.64
CA GLY A 508 -10.22 14.06 -32.56
C GLY A 508 -11.28 15.03 -32.00
N ALA A 509 -12.52 14.58 -31.75
CA ALA A 509 -13.55 15.41 -31.12
C ALA A 509 -13.15 15.83 -29.68
N PRO A 510 -13.74 16.90 -29.11
CA PRO A 510 -13.53 17.25 -27.70
C PRO A 510 -13.72 16.04 -26.77
N LEU A 511 -12.86 15.92 -25.76
CA LEU A 511 -12.83 14.72 -24.92
C LEU A 511 -14.01 14.70 -23.94
N SER A 512 -15.11 14.10 -24.41
CA SER A 512 -16.32 13.85 -23.65
C SER A 512 -16.65 12.36 -23.71
N ILE A 513 -16.65 11.68 -22.56
CA ILE A 513 -16.89 10.24 -22.45
C ILE A 513 -17.92 9.92 -21.37
N ASN A 514 -18.61 8.80 -21.52
CA ASN A 514 -19.50 8.28 -20.47
C ASN A 514 -18.72 7.58 -19.35
N MET A 515 -19.40 7.20 -18.27
CA MET A 515 -18.76 6.52 -17.13
C MET A 515 -18.21 5.13 -17.48
N ALA A 516 -18.74 4.49 -18.53
CA ALA A 516 -18.20 3.24 -19.08
C ALA A 516 -16.92 3.46 -19.91
N GLY A 517 -16.45 4.71 -20.05
CA GLY A 517 -15.21 5.03 -20.74
C GLY A 517 -15.35 5.24 -22.25
N HIS A 518 -16.57 5.23 -22.79
CA HIS A 518 -16.82 5.35 -24.22
C HIS A 518 -16.97 6.82 -24.63
N CYS A 519 -16.30 7.21 -25.72
CA CYS A 519 -16.45 8.53 -26.31
C CYS A 519 -17.88 8.77 -26.75
N THR A 520 -18.45 9.90 -26.33
CA THR A 520 -19.83 10.28 -26.70
C THR A 520 -20.01 10.57 -28.19
N HIS A 521 -18.91 10.80 -28.92
CA HIS A 521 -18.92 11.07 -30.36
C HIS A 521 -18.70 9.82 -31.23
N CYS A 522 -17.64 9.04 -30.99
CA CYS A 522 -17.29 7.88 -31.82
C CYS A 522 -17.48 6.51 -31.14
N GLN A 523 -17.94 6.48 -29.88
CA GLN A 523 -18.12 5.27 -29.07
C GLN A 523 -16.84 4.46 -28.80
N ALA A 524 -15.65 4.94 -29.18
CA ALA A 524 -14.39 4.32 -28.81
C ALA A 524 -14.20 4.28 -27.28
N ARG A 525 -13.76 3.14 -26.72
CA ARG A 525 -13.44 3.02 -25.29
C ARG A 525 -12.08 3.66 -25.01
N VAL A 526 -12.07 4.93 -24.61
CA VAL A 526 -10.84 5.72 -24.43
C VAL A 526 -10.02 5.25 -23.23
N THR A 527 -10.65 4.63 -22.23
CA THR A 527 -10.04 4.29 -20.93
C THR A 527 -9.32 2.95 -20.91
N SER A 528 -9.35 2.19 -22.02
CA SER A 528 -8.75 0.86 -22.10
C SER A 528 -7.27 0.88 -22.48
N GLY A 529 -6.73 2.01 -22.93
CA GLY A 529 -5.39 2.13 -23.49
C GLY A 529 -5.31 1.83 -25.00
N GLU A 530 -6.41 1.48 -25.66
CA GLU A 530 -6.47 1.12 -27.09
C GLU A 530 -6.08 2.25 -28.05
N PHE A 531 -6.10 3.51 -27.59
CA PHE A 531 -5.89 4.67 -28.45
C PHE A 531 -4.72 5.56 -27.99
N ASP A 532 -4.52 5.70 -26.68
CA ASP A 532 -3.44 6.49 -26.10
C ASP A 532 -3.06 5.93 -24.72
N TRP A 533 -1.97 6.44 -24.15
CA TRP A 533 -1.49 6.09 -22.82
C TRP A 533 -2.46 6.54 -21.73
N VAL A 534 -2.92 5.60 -20.91
CA VAL A 534 -3.76 5.86 -19.73
C VAL A 534 -3.02 5.42 -18.46
N LEU A 535 -3.25 6.13 -17.35
CA LEU A 535 -2.70 5.76 -16.05
C LEU A 535 -3.51 4.60 -15.47
N SER A 536 -2.83 3.50 -15.20
CA SER A 536 -3.48 2.24 -14.77
C SER A 536 -3.34 1.97 -13.28
N ARG A 537 -2.21 2.38 -12.68
CA ARG A 537 -1.85 2.11 -11.29
C ARG A 537 -0.99 3.23 -10.72
N ILE A 538 -1.18 3.47 -9.43
CA ILE A 538 -0.33 4.30 -8.58
C ILE A 538 -0.01 3.46 -7.35
N GLU A 539 1.27 3.21 -7.12
CA GLU A 539 1.74 2.36 -6.02
C GLU A 539 2.68 3.17 -5.12
N GLN A 540 2.47 3.06 -3.82
CA GLN A 540 3.33 3.69 -2.80
C GLN A 540 4.70 2.99 -2.74
N ASP A 541 5.73 3.70 -2.30
CA ASP A 541 7.10 3.20 -2.30
C ASP A 541 7.28 1.91 -1.49
N GLU A 542 6.60 1.78 -0.35
CA GLU A 542 6.64 0.57 0.48
C GLU A 542 5.83 -0.60 -0.08
N ALA A 543 4.91 -0.33 -1.02
CA ALA A 543 4.06 -1.33 -1.66
C ALA A 543 4.66 -1.82 -2.99
N TYR A 544 5.43 -0.98 -3.69
CA TYR A 544 6.02 -1.34 -4.97
C TYR A 544 7.20 -2.30 -4.80
N GLN A 545 7.15 -3.43 -5.49
CA GLN A 545 8.11 -4.53 -5.29
C GLN A 545 8.84 -4.95 -6.56
N GLY A 546 8.86 -4.05 -7.54
CA GLY A 546 9.54 -4.28 -8.80
C GLY A 546 8.57 -4.70 -9.85
#